data_AF-A0AA88R8S8-F1
#
_entry.id   AF-A0AA88R8S8-F1
#
_cell.length_a   1.000
_cell.length_b   1.000
_cell.length_c   1.000
_cell.angle_alpha   90.00
_cell.angle_beta   90.00
_cell.angle_gamma   90.00
#
_symmetry.space_group_name_H-M   'P 1'
#
loop_
_entity.id
_entity.type
_entity.pdbx_description
1 polymer ?
#
loop_
_entity_poly.entity_id
_entity_poly.type
_entity_poly.pdbx_seq_one_letter_code
_entity_poly.pdbx_strand_id
1 'polypeptide(L)'
;MTISPLQFSGSAIPTDHALPSAPMALSPSHFMLPTSLSVSTATKSGRRRITVAHSGGRTRISAMVKDGGERAEDNSIVGDILDTSDEKQVVVNPPKLEERDFSGTPYVPIYVMLPLSIIDLECELVNSDDLLNQLRILKSVNVDGVMVDCWWGIVEAHAPQQYNWNGYRKLFQIVRDLKLKLQVVMSFHECGGNVGDDVHIPLPRWVTEIGQSNPNIFFTDREGRRNCECLTWGIDKERILRGRTAVEVYFDFMRSFRVEFDEFFAGGIISEIEIGLGPCGELRYPSYPAKHGWKYPGIGEFQCYDQYLMKSLKKAAEARGHSFWAKGPDNAGYYNSQPHETRFFCDGGDYDSYYGRFFLSWYSQVLVDHSDRVLSLANLAFEGTSIAAKLSGIHWWYKTASHAAELTAGFYNPSNRDGYAPIASMLKKHETALNFTCVELRTLDQHEDFPEALADPEGLVWQVLNAAWDVNIPVASENALPCHDREGYNKILENAKPRNDPDGRHLSAFTYLRLSPGLMESQNFMEFERFVRRMHVRQSDLQK
;
A
#
# COMPACT_ATOMS: atom_id res chain seq x y z
N MET A 1 -23.24 -56.94 -3.00
CA MET A 1 -23.24 -57.38 -1.60
C MET A 1 -23.10 -56.15 -0.73
N THR A 2 -24.19 -55.83 -0.07
CA THR A 2 -24.45 -54.70 0.83
C THR A 2 -23.85 -54.96 2.20
N ILE A 3 -23.16 -53.97 2.79
CA ILE A 3 -22.96 -53.90 4.24
C ILE A 3 -23.30 -52.47 4.69
N SER A 4 -24.28 -52.42 5.58
CA SER A 4 -24.90 -51.25 6.21
C SER A 4 -24.04 -50.66 7.34
N PRO A 5 -24.31 -49.40 7.76
CA PRO A 5 -23.59 -48.72 8.84
C PRO A 5 -24.20 -48.96 10.22
N LEU A 6 -23.36 -48.91 11.26
CA LEU A 6 -23.74 -48.99 12.68
C LEU A 6 -24.25 -47.65 13.21
N GLN A 7 -25.49 -47.65 13.70
CA GLN A 7 -26.06 -46.63 14.58
C GLN A 7 -25.62 -46.87 16.03
N PHE A 8 -25.45 -45.80 16.81
CA PHE A 8 -25.67 -45.84 18.25
C PHE A 8 -26.58 -44.68 18.68
N SER A 9 -27.62 -45.07 19.39
CA SER A 9 -28.72 -44.30 19.97
C SER A 9 -28.31 -43.49 21.19
N GLY A 10 -28.97 -42.34 21.40
CA GLY A 10 -28.85 -41.53 22.60
C GLY A 10 -29.62 -42.07 23.81
N SER A 11 -29.42 -41.41 24.95
CA SER A 11 -30.35 -41.39 26.07
C SER A 11 -30.23 -40.10 26.87
N ALA A 12 -31.36 -39.68 27.39
CA ALA A 12 -31.73 -38.36 27.88
C ALA A 12 -31.26 -38.01 29.32
N ILE A 13 -31.48 -36.72 29.59
CA ILE A 13 -31.39 -35.89 30.81
C ILE A 13 -32.28 -36.43 31.97
N PRO A 14 -31.92 -36.12 33.25
CA PRO A 14 -32.76 -35.22 34.09
C PRO A 14 -31.89 -34.14 34.82
N THR A 15 -32.17 -32.83 34.73
CA THR A 15 -32.93 -31.96 35.69
C THR A 15 -32.70 -32.34 37.17
N ASP A 16 -32.27 -31.46 38.08
CA ASP A 16 -32.88 -30.18 38.45
C ASP A 16 -32.02 -29.42 39.52
N HIS A 17 -32.35 -28.14 39.74
CA HIS A 17 -32.15 -27.30 40.94
C HIS A 17 -30.95 -26.32 41.09
N ALA A 18 -31.30 -25.05 40.83
CA ALA A 18 -31.42 -23.95 41.81
C ALA A 18 -30.23 -23.00 42.12
N LEU A 19 -30.53 -21.70 41.89
CA LEU A 19 -29.87 -20.46 42.32
C LEU A 19 -29.69 -20.36 43.86
N PRO A 20 -28.81 -19.44 44.33
CA PRO A 20 -29.34 -18.15 44.80
C PRO A 20 -28.46 -16.90 44.54
N SER A 21 -29.14 -15.84 44.09
CA SER A 21 -29.08 -14.41 44.49
C SER A 21 -27.79 -13.76 45.06
N ALA A 22 -27.45 -12.62 44.45
CA ALA A 22 -26.74 -11.48 45.07
C ALA A 22 -27.56 -10.84 46.21
N PRO A 23 -26.94 -10.03 47.09
CA PRO A 23 -27.24 -8.59 46.99
C PRO A 23 -26.13 -7.60 47.43
N MET A 24 -26.37 -6.36 46.99
CA MET A 24 -26.22 -5.07 47.70
C MET A 24 -25.00 -4.16 47.50
N ALA A 25 -25.39 -2.96 47.08
CA ALA A 25 -24.69 -1.69 47.00
C ALA A 25 -24.28 -1.15 48.38
N LEU A 26 -23.13 -0.46 48.43
CA LEU A 26 -22.83 0.56 49.45
C LEU A 26 -22.02 1.72 48.83
N SER A 27 -22.58 2.91 48.98
CA SER A 27 -21.99 4.26 49.04
C SER A 27 -23.03 5.08 49.84
N PRO A 28 -22.73 6.20 50.54
CA PRO A 28 -21.63 7.15 50.31
C PRO A 28 -20.98 7.77 51.59
N SER A 29 -19.83 8.44 51.45
CA SER A 29 -19.44 9.62 52.26
C SER A 29 -18.13 10.21 51.71
N HIS A 30 -18.19 11.36 51.04
CA HIS A 30 -17.82 12.68 51.58
C HIS A 30 -16.42 12.74 52.19
N PHE A 31 -15.46 13.35 51.49
CA PHE A 31 -14.57 14.36 52.09
C PHE A 31 -14.16 15.40 51.05
N MET A 32 -14.14 16.64 51.53
CA MET A 32 -13.99 17.90 50.81
C MET A 32 -12.54 18.22 50.41
N LEU A 33 -12.45 19.05 49.37
CA LEU A 33 -11.30 19.80 48.87
C LEU A 33 -10.50 20.57 49.95
N PRO A 34 -9.29 21.02 49.58
CA PRO A 34 -9.09 22.46 49.58
C PRO A 34 -8.65 23.01 48.21
N THR A 35 -9.38 24.07 47.85
CA THR A 35 -9.07 25.18 46.95
C THR A 35 -7.60 25.65 46.95
N SER A 36 -7.08 25.93 45.76
CA SER A 36 -6.21 27.08 45.53
C SER A 36 -6.62 27.80 44.23
N LEU A 37 -7.12 29.03 44.41
CA LEU A 37 -7.29 30.03 43.36
C LEU A 37 -5.96 30.38 42.71
N SER A 38 -5.94 30.60 41.39
CA SER A 38 -5.44 31.86 40.83
C SER A 38 -5.75 32.02 39.34
N VAL A 39 -6.55 33.06 39.07
CA VAL A 39 -6.39 34.08 38.03
C VAL A 39 -6.54 33.68 36.56
N SER A 40 -7.69 34.08 36.03
CA SER A 40 -7.97 34.33 34.62
C SER A 40 -7.24 35.59 34.13
N THR A 41 -6.57 35.49 33.00
CA THR A 41 -6.26 36.65 32.14
C THR A 41 -6.66 36.32 30.71
N ALA A 42 -7.78 36.90 30.29
CA ALA A 42 -8.16 37.02 28.90
C ALA A 42 -7.25 38.06 28.21
N THR A 43 -6.68 37.71 27.05
CA THR A 43 -6.13 38.69 26.12
C THR A 43 -6.71 38.46 24.72
N LYS A 44 -7.51 39.43 24.29
CA LYS A 44 -7.89 39.64 22.88
C LYS A 44 -6.66 40.15 22.11
N SER A 45 -6.38 39.55 20.96
CA SER A 45 -5.65 40.15 19.83
C SER A 45 -5.68 39.07 18.74
N GLY A 46 -6.20 39.27 17.52
CA GLY A 46 -6.01 40.40 16.63
C GLY A 46 -5.62 39.80 15.28
N ARG A 47 -6.56 39.78 14.32
CA ARG A 47 -6.36 39.31 12.94
C ARG A 47 -5.09 39.91 12.34
N ARG A 48 -4.18 39.05 11.85
CA ARG A 48 -3.22 39.41 10.79
C ARG A 48 -3.26 38.35 9.70
N ARG A 49 -3.74 38.77 8.52
CA ARG A 49 -3.50 38.10 7.24
C ARG A 49 -2.00 38.16 6.96
N ILE A 50 -1.38 37.01 6.73
CA ILE A 50 -0.07 36.93 6.10
C ILE A 50 -0.29 36.25 4.75
N THR A 51 -0.18 37.03 3.69
CA THR A 51 -0.10 36.59 2.31
C THR A 51 1.33 36.13 2.07
N VAL A 52 1.53 34.84 1.78
CA VAL A 52 2.85 34.32 1.35
C VAL A 52 2.81 34.10 -0.15
N ALA A 53 3.47 34.99 -0.89
CA ALA A 53 3.73 34.83 -2.31
C ALA A 53 4.83 33.77 -2.50
N HIS A 54 4.57 32.76 -3.34
CA HIS A 54 5.57 31.79 -3.78
C HIS A 54 6.29 32.31 -5.03
N SER A 55 7.60 32.55 -4.92
CA SER A 55 8.51 32.68 -6.06
C SER A 55 9.54 31.55 -5.98
N GLY A 56 9.32 30.49 -6.76
CA GLY A 56 10.27 29.38 -6.89
C GLY A 56 11.37 29.72 -7.89
N GLY A 57 12.54 30.13 -7.38
CA GLY A 57 13.79 30.20 -8.13
C GLY A 57 14.70 29.05 -7.71
N ARG A 58 15.00 28.14 -8.64
CA ARG A 58 15.99 27.05 -8.50
C ARG A 58 17.39 27.64 -8.35
N THR A 59 18.11 27.32 -7.27
CA THR A 59 19.54 27.62 -7.15
C THR A 59 20.34 26.33 -7.03
N ARG A 60 21.14 26.03 -8.05
CA ARG A 60 22.15 24.97 -8.07
C ARG A 60 23.32 25.37 -7.16
N ILE A 61 23.72 24.52 -6.24
CA ILE A 61 24.95 24.69 -5.45
C ILE A 61 26.01 23.78 -6.06
N SER A 62 27.05 24.39 -6.63
CA SER A 62 28.27 23.74 -7.10
C SER A 62 29.31 23.76 -5.98
N ALA A 63 29.91 22.61 -5.68
CA ALA A 63 30.95 22.46 -4.67
C ALA A 63 32.31 22.97 -5.20
N MET A 64 32.93 23.88 -4.46
CA MET A 64 34.26 24.40 -4.73
C MET A 64 35.35 23.40 -4.30
N VAL A 65 36.23 23.05 -5.22
CA VAL A 65 37.49 22.34 -4.96
C VAL A 65 38.58 23.37 -4.65
N LYS A 66 39.37 23.08 -3.61
CA LYS A 66 40.47 23.90 -3.10
C LYS A 66 41.71 23.74 -3.97
N ASP A 67 42.28 24.88 -4.36
CA ASP A 67 43.48 25.03 -5.18
C ASP A 67 44.77 24.72 -4.39
N GLY A 68 45.82 24.33 -5.11
CA GLY A 68 47.16 24.11 -4.58
C GLY A 68 48.16 23.54 -5.59
N GLY A 69 48.81 24.42 -6.37
CA GLY A 69 50.26 24.31 -6.57
C GLY A 69 50.82 24.18 -7.99
N GLU A 70 51.28 25.33 -8.51
CA GLU A 70 52.53 25.58 -9.26
C GLU A 70 52.70 25.24 -10.76
N ARG A 71 52.85 26.36 -11.52
CA ARG A 71 53.87 26.72 -12.56
C ARG A 71 54.01 25.78 -13.79
N ALA A 72 54.08 26.24 -15.04
CA ALA A 72 54.80 27.39 -15.58
C ALA A 72 54.39 27.68 -17.05
N GLU A 73 54.65 28.92 -17.48
CA GLU A 73 55.09 29.37 -18.82
C GLU A 73 54.10 29.46 -20.01
N ASP A 74 53.47 30.63 -20.09
CA ASP A 74 53.76 31.73 -21.02
C ASP A 74 53.80 31.52 -22.57
N ASN A 75 52.93 32.31 -23.22
CA ASN A 75 53.16 33.11 -24.43
C ASN A 75 53.18 32.48 -25.86
N SER A 76 52.08 32.75 -26.58
CA SER A 76 52.00 33.83 -27.60
C SER A 76 51.89 33.49 -29.10
N ILE A 77 51.16 34.39 -29.79
CA ILE A 77 51.25 34.84 -31.20
C ILE A 77 50.36 34.17 -32.28
N VAL A 78 49.31 34.94 -32.63
CA VAL A 78 48.85 35.41 -33.96
C VAL A 78 48.96 34.49 -35.18
N GLY A 79 47.83 34.34 -35.87
CA GLY A 79 47.78 34.01 -37.30
C GLY A 79 46.36 34.04 -37.86
N ASP A 80 45.93 35.20 -38.37
CA ASP A 80 44.75 35.34 -39.25
C ASP A 80 44.98 34.57 -40.57
N ILE A 81 44.06 33.69 -40.94
CA ILE A 81 43.78 33.34 -42.35
C ILE A 81 42.26 33.14 -42.50
N LEU A 82 41.65 34.03 -43.29
CA LEU A 82 40.35 33.82 -43.92
C LEU A 82 40.55 32.83 -45.08
N ASP A 83 39.80 31.73 -45.10
CA ASP A 83 39.37 31.15 -46.37
C ASP A 83 38.02 30.44 -46.25
N THR A 84 37.19 30.69 -47.26
CA THR A 84 35.81 30.27 -47.41
C THR A 84 35.70 28.85 -47.94
N SER A 85 34.79 28.02 -47.41
CA SER A 85 34.05 27.02 -48.20
C SER A 85 32.96 26.30 -47.40
N ASP A 86 31.87 25.99 -48.12
CA ASP A 86 30.67 25.28 -47.70
C ASP A 86 30.93 23.98 -46.92
N GLU A 87 30.43 23.89 -45.70
CA GLU A 87 30.10 22.61 -45.07
C GLU A 87 28.60 22.52 -44.78
N LYS A 88 27.94 21.67 -45.57
CA LYS A 88 26.60 21.17 -45.29
C LYS A 88 26.60 20.56 -43.89
N GLN A 89 25.85 21.18 -42.97
CA GLN A 89 25.49 20.55 -41.70
C GLN A 89 24.69 19.28 -42.00
N VAL A 90 25.36 18.14 -41.90
CA VAL A 90 24.70 16.85 -41.74
C VAL A 90 24.11 16.86 -40.34
N VAL A 91 22.82 17.19 -40.25
CA VAL A 91 22.03 16.98 -39.04
C VAL A 91 21.95 15.47 -38.84
N VAL A 92 22.88 14.93 -38.05
CA VAL A 92 22.76 13.58 -37.51
C VAL A 92 21.63 13.65 -36.48
N ASN A 93 20.41 13.40 -36.94
CA ASN A 93 19.29 13.13 -36.04
C ASN A 93 19.71 11.94 -35.15
N PRO A 94 19.61 12.05 -33.82
CA PRO A 94 19.83 10.90 -32.96
C PRO A 94 18.88 9.78 -33.41
N PRO A 95 19.34 8.51 -33.42
CA PRO A 95 18.50 7.40 -33.87
C PRO A 95 17.20 7.44 -33.06
N LYS A 96 16.08 7.60 -33.76
CA LYS A 96 14.76 7.39 -33.15
C LYS A 96 14.78 5.96 -32.62
N LEU A 97 14.80 5.80 -31.31
CA LEU A 97 14.56 4.50 -30.67
C LEU A 97 13.27 3.94 -31.29
N GLU A 98 13.40 2.88 -32.08
CA GLU A 98 12.23 2.22 -32.66
C GLU A 98 11.39 1.68 -31.50
N GLU A 99 10.23 2.30 -31.28
CA GLU A 99 9.35 1.89 -30.20
C GLU A 99 8.79 0.51 -30.50
N ARG A 100 8.77 -0.38 -29.49
CA ARG A 100 8.16 -1.71 -29.59
C ARG A 100 6.74 -1.61 -30.13
N ASP A 101 6.44 -2.47 -31.11
CA ASP A 101 5.09 -2.72 -31.60
C ASP A 101 4.34 -3.66 -30.64
N PHE A 102 3.16 -3.24 -30.19
CA PHE A 102 2.26 -4.00 -29.32
C PHE A 102 1.08 -4.61 -30.11
N SER A 103 1.12 -4.56 -31.43
CA SER A 103 0.14 -5.22 -32.30
C SER A 103 0.06 -6.71 -32.01
N GLY A 104 -1.17 -7.21 -31.81
CA GLY A 104 -1.42 -8.61 -31.48
C GLY A 104 -1.20 -8.99 -30.02
N THR A 105 -0.84 -8.05 -29.14
CA THR A 105 -0.79 -8.31 -27.69
C THR A 105 -2.19 -8.28 -27.05
N PRO A 106 -2.36 -8.87 -25.85
CA PRO A 106 -3.61 -8.76 -25.11
C PRO A 106 -3.98 -7.32 -24.78
N TYR A 107 -5.29 -7.06 -24.65
CA TYR A 107 -5.79 -5.79 -24.11
C TYR A 107 -5.61 -5.79 -22.60
N VAL A 108 -4.99 -4.74 -22.07
CA VAL A 108 -4.89 -4.51 -20.64
C VAL A 108 -5.72 -3.27 -20.30
N PRO A 109 -6.78 -3.37 -19.49
CA PRO A 109 -7.58 -2.22 -19.11
C PRO A 109 -6.76 -1.24 -18.27
N ILE A 110 -6.99 0.06 -18.48
CA ILE A 110 -6.40 1.13 -17.69
C ILE A 110 -7.46 1.80 -16.83
N TYR A 111 -7.12 1.94 -15.55
CA TYR A 111 -7.83 2.75 -14.60
C TYR A 111 -6.97 3.95 -14.18
N VAL A 112 -7.61 5.00 -13.69
CA VAL A 112 -6.92 6.15 -13.09
C VAL A 112 -7.40 6.33 -11.66
N MET A 113 -6.47 6.37 -10.72
CA MET A 113 -6.79 6.61 -9.32
C MET A 113 -7.27 8.07 -9.14
N LEU A 114 -8.42 8.27 -8.48
CA LEU A 114 -8.97 9.60 -8.18
C LEU A 114 -8.18 10.30 -7.07
N PRO A 115 -8.26 11.64 -6.92
CA PRO A 115 -7.63 12.36 -5.81
C PRO A 115 -8.00 11.79 -4.42
N LEU A 116 -7.05 11.79 -3.47
CA LEU A 116 -7.28 11.30 -2.10
C LEU A 116 -8.40 12.07 -1.38
N SER A 117 -8.53 13.37 -1.66
CA SER A 117 -9.51 14.31 -1.11
C SER A 117 -10.84 14.34 -1.87
N ILE A 118 -11.12 13.38 -2.75
CA ILE A 118 -12.33 13.47 -3.58
C ILE A 118 -13.63 13.40 -2.75
N ILE A 119 -13.57 12.74 -1.59
CA ILE A 119 -14.60 12.77 -0.55
C ILE A 119 -14.01 13.45 0.69
N ASP A 120 -14.71 14.43 1.25
CA ASP A 120 -14.29 15.13 2.48
C ASP A 120 -14.66 14.36 3.78
N LEU A 121 -14.26 14.90 4.93
CA LEU A 121 -14.49 14.27 6.25
C LEU A 121 -15.97 14.21 6.65
N GLU A 122 -16.82 15.02 6.02
CA GLU A 122 -18.27 15.01 6.17
C GLU A 122 -18.96 14.01 5.22
N CYS A 123 -18.18 13.27 4.44
CA CYS A 123 -18.62 12.35 3.40
C CYS A 123 -19.38 13.05 2.25
N GLU A 124 -18.93 14.23 1.85
CA GLU A 124 -19.43 14.95 0.69
C GLU A 124 -18.42 14.92 -0.48
N LEU A 125 -18.97 14.92 -1.70
CA LEU A 125 -18.17 14.92 -2.93
C LEU A 125 -17.61 16.34 -3.18
N VAL A 126 -16.29 16.45 -3.23
CA VAL A 126 -15.59 17.72 -3.43
C VAL A 126 -15.46 18.04 -4.92
N ASN A 127 -15.70 19.30 -5.30
CA ASN A 127 -15.49 19.84 -6.66
C ASN A 127 -16.09 18.97 -7.80
N SER A 128 -17.36 18.61 -7.67
CA SER A 128 -18.03 17.67 -8.60
C SER A 128 -17.97 18.07 -10.08
N ASP A 129 -18.05 19.37 -10.38
CA ASP A 129 -18.04 19.87 -11.76
C ASP A 129 -16.66 19.71 -12.42
N ASP A 130 -15.59 20.01 -11.69
CA ASP A 130 -14.22 19.84 -12.17
C ASP A 130 -13.90 18.37 -12.37
N LEU A 131 -14.28 17.52 -11.40
CA LEU A 131 -14.16 16.07 -11.54
C LEU A 131 -14.90 15.58 -12.78
N LEU A 132 -16.15 15.99 -12.98
CA LEU A 132 -16.95 15.57 -14.14
C LEU A 132 -16.25 15.91 -15.46
N ASN A 133 -15.63 17.08 -15.56
CA ASN A 133 -14.87 17.48 -16.73
C ASN A 133 -13.60 16.65 -16.92
N GLN A 134 -12.84 16.41 -15.85
CA GLN A 134 -11.66 15.55 -15.87
C GLN A 134 -12.00 14.12 -16.30
N LEU A 135 -13.09 13.55 -15.77
CA LEU A 135 -13.54 12.20 -16.13
C LEU A 135 -14.01 12.12 -17.59
N ARG A 136 -14.63 13.16 -18.14
CA ARG A 136 -14.94 13.24 -19.58
C ARG A 136 -13.68 13.24 -20.43
N ILE A 137 -12.64 13.95 -19.99
CA ILE A 137 -11.34 13.97 -20.68
C ILE A 137 -10.70 12.58 -20.65
N LEU A 138 -10.64 11.92 -19.49
CA LEU A 138 -10.16 10.53 -19.38
C LEU A 138 -10.96 9.58 -20.28
N LYS A 139 -12.30 9.70 -20.29
CA LYS A 139 -13.15 8.86 -21.14
C LYS A 139 -12.88 9.09 -22.63
N SER A 140 -12.57 10.31 -23.04
CA SER A 140 -12.30 10.66 -24.46
C SER A 140 -11.05 9.97 -25.03
N VAL A 141 -10.09 9.60 -24.17
CA VAL A 141 -8.89 8.83 -24.52
C VAL A 141 -9.03 7.34 -24.23
N ASN A 142 -10.27 6.86 -24.05
CA ASN A 142 -10.65 5.46 -23.83
C ASN A 142 -10.20 4.83 -22.50
N VAL A 143 -9.90 5.61 -21.46
CA VAL A 143 -9.72 5.04 -20.11
C VAL A 143 -10.93 4.16 -19.74
N ASP A 144 -10.65 2.96 -19.21
CA ASP A 144 -11.66 1.95 -18.91
C ASP A 144 -12.49 2.33 -17.68
N GLY A 145 -11.82 2.88 -16.67
CA GLY A 145 -12.45 3.21 -15.39
C GLY A 145 -11.58 4.06 -14.48
N VAL A 146 -12.04 4.20 -13.25
CA VAL A 146 -11.32 4.89 -12.18
C VAL A 146 -11.25 4.04 -10.93
N MET A 147 -10.26 4.32 -10.08
CA MET A 147 -10.10 3.69 -8.77
C MET A 147 -10.28 4.72 -7.66
N VAL A 148 -10.96 4.34 -6.58
CA VAL A 148 -11.23 5.24 -5.45
C VAL A 148 -11.13 4.54 -4.11
N ASP A 149 -10.54 5.23 -3.13
CA ASP A 149 -10.51 4.84 -1.73
C ASP A 149 -11.87 5.07 -1.05
N CYS A 150 -12.47 4.01 -0.52
CA CYS A 150 -13.57 4.08 0.44
C CYS A 150 -13.00 4.10 1.87
N TRP A 151 -12.78 5.30 2.40
CA TRP A 151 -12.15 5.53 3.69
C TRP A 151 -13.04 5.10 4.85
N TRP A 152 -12.57 4.12 5.63
CA TRP A 152 -13.27 3.68 6.84
C TRP A 152 -13.51 4.85 7.81
N GLY A 153 -12.51 5.72 7.96
CA GLY A 153 -12.53 6.91 8.80
C GLY A 153 -13.59 7.95 8.45
N ILE A 154 -14.06 7.98 7.19
CA ILE A 154 -15.12 8.89 6.72
C ILE A 154 -16.48 8.22 6.86
N VAL A 155 -16.59 6.98 6.38
CA VAL A 155 -17.87 6.31 6.24
C VAL A 155 -18.44 5.87 7.60
N GLU A 156 -17.63 5.34 8.50
CA GLU A 156 -18.06 4.91 9.86
C GLU A 156 -17.50 5.85 10.95
N ALA A 157 -17.34 7.14 10.62
CA ALA A 157 -16.55 8.11 11.40
C ALA A 157 -16.96 8.24 12.87
N HIS A 158 -18.26 8.33 13.15
CA HIS A 158 -18.77 8.78 14.45
C HIS A 158 -19.07 7.65 15.43
N ALA A 159 -19.67 6.56 14.95
CA ALA A 159 -20.11 5.47 15.80
C ALA A 159 -20.10 4.12 15.06
N PRO A 160 -19.90 3.01 15.79
CA PRO A 160 -20.05 1.66 15.24
C PRO A 160 -21.34 1.49 14.44
N GLN A 161 -21.21 0.92 13.25
CA GLN A 161 -22.31 0.51 12.36
C GLN A 161 -23.21 1.67 11.89
N GLN A 162 -22.74 2.91 12.01
CA GLN A 162 -23.39 4.09 11.42
C GLN A 162 -22.60 4.49 10.18
N TYR A 163 -23.02 3.97 9.02
CA TYR A 163 -22.35 4.17 7.75
C TYR A 163 -22.99 5.32 6.97
N ASN A 164 -22.17 6.29 6.54
CA ASN A 164 -22.55 7.34 5.61
C ASN A 164 -21.87 7.10 4.26
N TRP A 165 -22.66 6.87 3.22
CA TRP A 165 -22.18 6.59 1.86
C TRP A 165 -22.55 7.69 0.86
N ASN A 166 -23.10 8.82 1.32
CA ASN A 166 -23.74 9.83 0.46
C ASN A 166 -22.79 10.39 -0.62
N GLY A 167 -21.59 10.82 -0.23
CA GLY A 167 -20.58 11.33 -1.16
C GLY A 167 -20.14 10.28 -2.18
N TYR A 168 -19.90 9.04 -1.74
CA TYR A 168 -19.56 7.92 -2.63
C TYR A 168 -20.70 7.60 -3.60
N ARG A 169 -21.96 7.65 -3.18
CA ARG A 169 -23.12 7.47 -4.07
C ARG A 169 -23.17 8.52 -5.17
N LYS A 170 -22.94 9.80 -4.84
CA LYS A 170 -22.87 10.88 -5.84
C LYS A 170 -21.73 10.63 -6.84
N LEU A 171 -20.56 10.24 -6.34
CA LEU A 171 -19.41 9.92 -7.18
C LEU A 171 -19.69 8.74 -8.12
N PHE A 172 -20.24 7.64 -7.59
CA PHE A 172 -20.48 6.43 -8.37
C PHE A 172 -21.55 6.66 -9.43
N GLN A 173 -22.53 7.52 -9.15
CA GLN A 173 -23.50 7.97 -10.15
C GLN A 173 -22.81 8.67 -11.33
N ILE A 174 -21.89 9.61 -11.06
CA ILE A 174 -21.14 10.30 -12.12
C ILE A 174 -20.34 9.31 -12.97
N VAL A 175 -19.63 8.38 -12.32
CA VAL A 175 -18.84 7.33 -13.00
C VAL A 175 -19.74 6.46 -13.89
N ARG A 176 -20.90 6.04 -13.36
CA ARG A 176 -21.93 5.28 -14.11
C ARG A 176 -22.45 6.04 -15.31
N ASP A 177 -22.81 7.32 -15.15
CA ASP A 177 -23.37 8.15 -16.21
C ASP A 177 -22.37 8.38 -17.35
N LEU A 178 -21.08 8.45 -17.03
CA LEU A 178 -19.98 8.51 -18.00
C LEU A 178 -19.59 7.15 -18.60
N LYS A 179 -20.21 6.05 -18.15
CA LYS A 179 -19.92 4.68 -18.59
C LYS A 179 -18.45 4.32 -18.39
N LEU A 180 -17.91 4.72 -17.25
CA LEU A 180 -16.61 4.29 -16.74
C LEU A 180 -16.82 3.11 -15.78
N LYS A 181 -15.86 2.19 -15.72
CA LYS A 181 -15.79 1.16 -14.67
C LYS A 181 -15.24 1.74 -13.38
N LEU A 182 -15.45 1.02 -12.29
CA LEU A 182 -15.04 1.44 -10.96
C LEU A 182 -14.31 0.30 -10.24
N GLN A 183 -13.08 0.58 -9.82
CA GLN A 183 -12.37 -0.20 -8.79
C GLN A 183 -12.51 0.53 -7.46
N VAL A 184 -12.82 -0.20 -6.39
CA VAL A 184 -13.04 0.41 -5.07
C VAL A 184 -12.12 -0.22 -4.04
N VAL A 185 -11.39 0.60 -3.29
CA VAL A 185 -10.54 0.15 -2.19
C VAL A 185 -11.32 0.22 -0.89
N MET A 186 -11.37 -0.89 -0.14
CA MET A 186 -11.84 -0.91 1.24
C MET A 186 -10.71 -0.41 2.15
N SER A 187 -10.61 0.91 2.32
CA SER A 187 -9.46 1.57 2.95
C SER A 187 -9.60 1.58 4.48
N PHE A 188 -9.24 0.46 5.12
CA PHE A 188 -9.21 0.26 6.57
C PHE A 188 -7.98 0.88 7.28
N HIS A 189 -7.42 1.93 6.69
CA HIS A 189 -6.21 2.60 7.15
C HIS A 189 -6.39 4.11 7.11
N GLU A 190 -5.52 4.82 7.83
CA GLU A 190 -5.38 6.27 7.78
C GLU A 190 -4.74 6.70 6.45
N CYS A 191 -5.28 7.74 5.82
CA CYS A 191 -4.56 8.52 4.82
C CYS A 191 -3.73 9.59 5.54
N GLY A 192 -2.44 9.71 5.23
CA GLY A 192 -1.61 10.78 5.76
C GLY A 192 -0.30 10.28 6.34
N GLY A 193 0.80 10.87 5.87
CA GLY A 193 2.15 10.68 6.39
C GLY A 193 2.94 9.56 5.72
N ASN A 194 2.41 8.98 4.65
CA ASN A 194 3.20 8.28 3.65
C ASN A 194 3.56 9.24 2.49
N VAL A 195 4.52 8.83 1.65
CA VAL A 195 4.92 9.63 0.48
C VAL A 195 3.74 9.72 -0.50
N GLY A 196 3.37 10.94 -0.87
CA GLY A 196 2.26 11.19 -1.81
C GLY A 196 0.92 11.52 -1.15
N ASP A 197 0.80 11.38 0.17
CA ASP A 197 -0.40 11.80 0.90
C ASP A 197 -0.43 13.32 1.08
N ASP A 198 -1.37 13.99 0.41
CA ASP A 198 -1.63 15.44 0.55
C ASP A 198 -2.78 15.76 1.51
N VAL A 199 -3.43 14.72 2.04
CA VAL A 199 -4.61 14.81 2.91
C VAL A 199 -4.40 13.92 4.15
N HIS A 200 -5.02 14.31 5.26
CA HIS A 200 -5.04 13.52 6.48
C HIS A 200 -6.47 13.05 6.79
N ILE A 201 -6.70 11.74 6.67
CA ILE A 201 -7.97 11.05 6.95
C ILE A 201 -7.68 9.98 8.00
N PRO A 202 -8.00 10.21 9.29
CA PRO A 202 -7.68 9.27 10.37
C PRO A 202 -8.60 8.04 10.32
N LEU A 203 -8.28 7.00 11.11
CA LEU A 203 -9.23 5.95 11.48
C LEU A 203 -10.47 6.54 12.18
N PRO A 204 -11.61 5.81 12.23
CA PRO A 204 -12.82 6.32 12.88
C PRO A 204 -12.58 6.81 14.30
N ARG A 205 -13.28 7.88 14.69
CA ARG A 205 -13.10 8.51 16.00
C ARG A 205 -13.33 7.54 17.15
N TRP A 206 -14.32 6.67 17.02
CA TRP A 206 -14.62 5.68 18.07
C TRP A 206 -13.51 4.63 18.24
N VAL A 207 -12.69 4.39 17.21
CA VAL A 207 -11.51 3.50 17.26
C VAL A 207 -10.35 4.21 17.91
N THR A 208 -10.10 5.48 17.53
CA THR A 208 -9.01 6.27 18.13
C THR A 208 -9.25 6.52 19.62
N GLU A 209 -10.51 6.71 20.06
CA GLU A 209 -10.91 6.73 21.47
C GLU A 209 -10.57 5.43 22.21
N ILE A 210 -10.77 4.27 21.57
CA ILE A 210 -10.35 2.99 22.16
C ILE A 210 -8.83 2.95 22.27
N GLY A 211 -8.11 3.37 21.23
CA GLY A 211 -6.65 3.42 21.18
C GLY A 211 -6.02 4.28 22.28
N GLN A 212 -6.71 5.35 22.72
CA GLN A 212 -6.27 6.16 23.87
C GLN A 212 -6.28 5.36 25.18
N SER A 213 -7.29 4.50 25.37
CA SER A 213 -7.42 3.64 26.56
C SER A 213 -6.63 2.33 26.46
N ASN A 214 -6.46 1.82 25.24
CA ASN A 214 -5.77 0.57 24.94
C ASN A 214 -4.86 0.77 23.71
N PRO A 215 -3.64 1.29 23.89
CA PRO A 215 -2.73 1.57 22.79
C PRO A 215 -2.24 0.31 22.06
N ASN A 216 -2.47 -0.88 22.63
CA ASN A 216 -2.09 -2.15 22.00
C ASN A 216 -3.05 -2.60 20.89
N ILE A 217 -4.04 -1.79 20.50
CA ILE A 217 -4.81 -2.04 19.27
C ILE A 217 -4.02 -1.66 18.00
N PHE A 218 -2.85 -1.05 18.16
CA PHE A 218 -1.99 -0.56 17.09
C PHE A 218 -0.67 -1.33 17.04
N PHE A 219 -0.10 -1.42 15.84
CA PHE A 219 1.26 -1.96 15.67
C PHE A 219 2.27 -1.17 16.50
N THR A 220 3.26 -1.89 17.02
CA THR A 220 4.19 -1.32 17.99
C THR A 220 5.60 -1.81 17.70
N ASP A 221 6.54 -0.87 17.66
CA ASP A 221 7.96 -1.19 17.51
C ASP A 221 8.63 -1.52 18.85
N ARG A 222 9.92 -1.85 18.79
CA ARG A 222 10.68 -2.27 19.97
C ARG A 222 10.77 -1.19 21.05
N GLU A 223 10.78 0.08 20.66
CA GLU A 223 10.82 1.24 21.57
C GLU A 223 9.45 1.55 22.18
N GLY A 224 8.40 0.86 21.74
CA GLY A 224 7.04 1.05 22.24
C GLY A 224 6.27 2.16 21.52
N ARG A 225 6.81 2.72 20.42
CA ARG A 225 6.11 3.71 19.58
C ARG A 225 4.96 3.01 18.84
N ARG A 226 3.82 3.69 18.75
CA ARG A 226 2.58 3.13 18.20
C ARG A 226 2.34 3.70 16.81
N ASN A 227 2.13 2.81 15.83
CA ASN A 227 1.66 3.22 14.52
C ASN A 227 0.12 3.15 14.48
N CYS A 228 -0.52 4.32 14.48
CA CYS A 228 -1.98 4.44 14.53
C CYS A 228 -2.65 4.39 13.14
N GLU A 229 -1.92 4.05 12.08
CA GLU A 229 -2.42 4.05 10.70
C GLU A 229 -3.45 2.94 10.45
N CYS A 230 -3.27 1.78 11.09
CA CYS A 230 -4.20 0.66 11.00
C CYS A 230 -4.18 -0.18 12.29
N LEU A 231 -5.14 -1.08 12.44
CA LEU A 231 -5.21 -1.98 13.59
C LEU A 231 -4.14 -3.08 13.50
N THR A 232 -3.53 -3.44 14.63
CA THR A 232 -2.65 -4.62 14.69
C THR A 232 -3.44 -5.91 14.44
N TRP A 233 -2.89 -6.81 13.64
CA TRP A 233 -3.48 -8.12 13.37
C TRP A 233 -3.59 -9.00 14.62
N GLY A 234 -2.89 -8.63 15.71
CA GLY A 234 -3.02 -9.28 17.01
C GLY A 234 -4.44 -9.24 17.58
N ILE A 235 -5.28 -8.29 17.14
CA ILE A 235 -6.66 -8.11 17.64
C ILE A 235 -7.73 -8.65 16.68
N ASP A 236 -7.34 -9.32 15.58
CA ASP A 236 -8.27 -9.91 14.60
C ASP A 236 -9.38 -10.76 15.24
N LYS A 237 -9.07 -11.43 16.35
CA LYS A 237 -9.98 -12.34 17.06
C LYS A 237 -10.39 -11.84 18.45
N GLU A 238 -10.02 -10.62 18.82
CA GLU A 238 -10.25 -10.07 20.16
C GLU A 238 -11.46 -9.12 20.15
N ARG A 239 -12.46 -9.36 21.01
CA ARG A 239 -13.72 -8.57 21.05
C ARG A 239 -13.57 -7.26 21.83
N ILE A 240 -12.67 -6.40 21.38
CA ILE A 240 -12.30 -5.16 22.07
C ILE A 240 -12.76 -3.88 21.34
N LEU A 241 -13.37 -4.02 20.16
CA LEU A 241 -13.89 -2.91 19.36
C LEU A 241 -15.39 -2.72 19.64
N ARG A 242 -15.70 -2.33 20.88
CA ARG A 242 -17.08 -2.21 21.41
C ARG A 242 -17.91 -3.50 21.22
N GLY A 243 -17.29 -4.64 21.57
CA GLY A 243 -17.91 -5.97 21.51
C GLY A 243 -17.66 -6.75 20.20
N ARG A 244 -17.07 -6.11 19.19
CA ARG A 244 -16.69 -6.72 17.92
C ARG A 244 -15.19 -7.01 17.85
N THR A 245 -14.79 -7.98 17.01
CA THR A 245 -13.39 -8.17 16.60
C THR A 245 -13.03 -7.29 15.41
N ALA A 246 -11.74 -7.13 15.10
CA ALA A 246 -11.33 -6.34 13.92
C ALA A 246 -11.87 -6.92 12.61
N VAL A 247 -11.82 -8.25 12.44
CA VAL A 247 -12.35 -8.88 11.21
C VAL A 247 -13.88 -8.77 11.10
N GLU A 248 -14.62 -8.74 12.21
CA GLU A 248 -16.07 -8.47 12.20
C GLU A 248 -16.37 -7.02 11.78
N VAL A 249 -15.57 -6.06 12.24
CA VAL A 249 -15.70 -4.66 11.84
C VAL A 249 -15.48 -4.50 10.34
N TYR A 250 -14.42 -5.12 9.80
CA TYR A 250 -14.15 -5.10 8.35
C TYR A 250 -15.29 -5.76 7.56
N PHE A 251 -15.78 -6.91 8.01
CA PHE A 251 -16.90 -7.60 7.35
C PHE A 251 -18.20 -6.80 7.36
N ASP A 252 -18.57 -6.19 8.49
CA ASP A 252 -19.77 -5.35 8.57
C ASP A 252 -19.68 -4.13 7.62
N PHE A 253 -18.49 -3.52 7.51
CA PHE A 253 -18.23 -2.42 6.57
C PHE A 253 -18.40 -2.87 5.12
N MET A 254 -17.75 -3.98 4.73
CA MET A 254 -17.87 -4.57 3.38
C MET A 254 -19.31 -4.94 3.05
N ARG A 255 -20.04 -5.53 4.01
CA ARG A 255 -21.47 -5.88 3.83
C ARG A 255 -22.33 -4.62 3.67
N SER A 256 -22.07 -3.58 4.45
CA SER A 256 -22.77 -2.28 4.32
C SER A 256 -22.55 -1.69 2.93
N PHE A 257 -21.31 -1.67 2.44
CA PHE A 257 -20.97 -1.23 1.09
C PHE A 257 -21.70 -2.06 0.01
N ARG A 258 -21.65 -3.39 0.13
CA ARG A 258 -22.33 -4.30 -0.81
C ARG A 258 -23.82 -4.00 -0.92
N VAL A 259 -24.49 -3.80 0.21
CA VAL A 259 -25.94 -3.52 0.25
C VAL A 259 -26.26 -2.15 -0.31
N GLU A 260 -25.50 -1.12 0.10
CA GLU A 260 -25.71 0.26 -0.35
C GLU A 260 -25.60 0.40 -1.87
N PHE A 261 -24.63 -0.29 -2.47
CA PHE A 261 -24.28 -0.15 -3.89
C PHE A 261 -24.70 -1.33 -4.76
N ASP A 262 -25.67 -2.15 -4.33
CA ASP A 262 -26.14 -3.35 -5.06
C ASP A 262 -26.45 -3.08 -6.54
N GLU A 263 -27.07 -1.94 -6.86
CA GLU A 263 -27.37 -1.53 -8.23
C GLU A 263 -26.11 -1.36 -9.11
N PHE A 264 -24.97 -0.98 -8.53
CA PHE A 264 -23.71 -0.79 -9.25
C PHE A 264 -22.99 -2.12 -9.48
N PHE A 265 -23.14 -3.08 -8.56
CA PHE A 265 -22.69 -4.46 -8.77
C PHE A 265 -23.55 -5.15 -9.84
N ALA A 266 -24.88 -5.09 -9.72
CA ALA A 266 -25.80 -5.68 -10.69
C ALA A 266 -25.65 -5.07 -12.09
N GLY A 267 -25.36 -3.77 -12.17
CA GLY A 267 -25.03 -3.07 -13.42
C GLY A 267 -23.61 -3.33 -13.95
N GLY A 268 -22.79 -4.08 -13.21
CA GLY A 268 -21.39 -4.36 -13.54
C GLY A 268 -20.51 -3.10 -13.64
N ILE A 269 -20.87 -2.01 -12.96
CA ILE A 269 -20.08 -0.77 -12.93
C ILE A 269 -18.86 -0.97 -12.04
N ILE A 270 -19.06 -1.56 -10.86
CA ILE A 270 -17.97 -1.99 -9.98
C ILE A 270 -17.36 -3.24 -10.61
N SER A 271 -16.11 -3.15 -11.05
CA SER A 271 -15.39 -4.24 -11.70
C SER A 271 -14.52 -5.03 -10.73
N GLU A 272 -14.07 -4.42 -9.65
CA GLU A 272 -13.18 -5.03 -8.66
C GLU A 272 -13.28 -4.30 -7.31
N ILE A 273 -13.10 -5.07 -6.23
CA ILE A 273 -12.91 -4.54 -4.88
C ILE A 273 -11.50 -4.87 -4.39
N GLU A 274 -10.68 -3.86 -4.13
CA GLU A 274 -9.40 -4.05 -3.45
C GLU A 274 -9.61 -4.03 -1.94
N ILE A 275 -9.10 -5.03 -1.24
CA ILE A 275 -9.26 -5.17 0.22
C ILE A 275 -8.01 -4.65 0.90
N GLY A 276 -8.15 -3.57 1.68
CA GLY A 276 -7.05 -3.04 2.49
C GLY A 276 -6.67 -4.00 3.61
N LEU A 277 -5.39 -4.38 3.69
CA LEU A 277 -4.91 -5.40 4.64
C LEU A 277 -3.88 -4.88 5.65
N GLY A 278 -3.62 -3.58 5.65
CA GLY A 278 -2.60 -2.97 6.49
C GLY A 278 -2.37 -1.49 6.17
N PRO A 279 -1.19 -0.94 6.52
CA PRO A 279 -0.83 0.45 6.22
C PRO A 279 -0.82 0.69 4.70
N CYS A 280 -1.26 1.87 4.26
CA CYS A 280 -1.55 2.19 2.85
C CYS A 280 -2.51 1.22 2.14
N GLY A 281 -3.25 0.39 2.87
CA GLY A 281 -4.06 -0.70 2.31
C GLY A 281 -3.25 -1.93 1.89
N GLU A 282 -1.92 -1.90 2.06
CA GLU A 282 -1.02 -2.94 1.62
C GLU A 282 -0.92 -4.07 2.66
N LEU A 283 -0.78 -5.32 2.19
CA LEU A 283 -0.49 -6.47 3.04
C LEU A 283 0.98 -6.45 3.49
N ARG A 284 1.26 -5.71 4.57
CA ARG A 284 2.58 -5.64 5.23
C ARG A 284 2.47 -5.10 6.65
N TYR A 285 3.56 -5.21 7.39
CA TYR A 285 3.75 -4.44 8.62
C TYR A 285 4.15 -2.98 8.31
N PRO A 286 3.88 -2.02 9.21
CA PRO A 286 4.34 -0.64 9.08
C PRO A 286 5.82 -0.47 9.47
N SER A 287 6.73 -1.15 8.78
CA SER A 287 8.15 -1.26 9.17
C SER A 287 9.03 -0.06 8.79
N TYR A 288 8.56 0.81 7.91
CA TYR A 288 9.28 2.01 7.44
C TYR A 288 8.49 3.33 7.60
N PRO A 289 7.92 3.63 8.79
CA PRO A 289 7.07 4.79 8.97
C PRO A 289 7.89 6.08 9.01
N ALA A 290 7.69 6.98 8.04
CA ALA A 290 8.33 8.29 8.01
C ALA A 290 8.05 9.11 9.29
N LYS A 291 6.85 8.97 9.87
CA LYS A 291 6.46 9.59 11.15
C LYS A 291 7.34 9.19 12.33
N HIS A 292 8.01 8.03 12.29
CA HIS A 292 8.93 7.59 13.34
C HIS A 292 10.40 7.81 12.95
N GLY A 293 10.67 8.61 11.91
CA GLY A 293 12.02 8.99 11.51
C GLY A 293 12.74 7.98 10.62
N TRP A 294 12.05 6.97 10.08
CA TRP A 294 12.60 6.14 9.02
C TRP A 294 12.89 7.00 7.78
N LYS A 295 14.01 6.70 7.10
CA LYS A 295 14.42 7.31 5.85
C LYS A 295 14.94 6.23 4.92
N TYR A 296 14.63 6.36 3.63
CA TYR A 296 15.20 5.49 2.61
C TYR A 296 16.73 5.61 2.59
N PRO A 297 17.49 4.50 2.47
CA PRO A 297 17.05 3.11 2.34
C PRO A 297 17.15 2.31 3.67
N GLY A 298 16.76 2.82 4.83
CA GLY A 298 16.88 2.10 6.11
C GLY A 298 16.20 0.72 6.14
N ILE A 299 16.75 -0.26 6.89
CA ILE A 299 16.20 -1.63 6.98
C ILE A 299 14.79 -1.73 7.60
N GLY A 300 14.32 -0.69 8.28
CA GLY A 300 13.04 -0.72 9.01
C GLY A 300 13.15 -1.41 10.38
N GLU A 301 12.00 -1.62 11.05
CA GLU A 301 11.94 -2.37 12.31
C GLU A 301 10.74 -3.33 12.36
N PHE A 302 10.89 -4.45 13.06
CA PHE A 302 9.79 -5.37 13.36
C PHE A 302 8.71 -4.70 14.21
N GLN A 303 7.43 -4.85 13.81
CA GLN A 303 6.30 -4.13 14.37
C GLN A 303 5.39 -5.00 15.26
N CYS A 304 5.95 -5.99 15.94
CA CYS A 304 5.22 -7.04 16.66
C CYS A 304 5.10 -6.85 18.18
N TYR A 305 5.47 -5.69 18.72
CA TYR A 305 5.66 -5.49 20.16
C TYR A 305 4.38 -5.10 20.92
N ASP A 306 3.22 -5.08 20.26
CA ASP A 306 1.95 -4.94 20.96
C ASP A 306 1.65 -6.18 21.81
N GLN A 307 0.86 -6.01 22.87
CA GLN A 307 0.62 -7.10 23.82
C GLN A 307 -0.01 -8.36 23.20
N TYR A 308 -0.77 -8.22 22.11
CA TYR A 308 -1.50 -9.33 21.50
C TYR A 308 -0.58 -10.15 20.59
N LEU A 309 0.22 -9.49 19.76
CA LEU A 309 1.25 -10.16 18.96
C LEU A 309 2.34 -10.78 19.84
N MET A 310 2.78 -10.11 20.90
CA MET A 310 3.72 -10.71 21.86
C MET A 310 3.14 -11.94 22.57
N LYS A 311 1.84 -11.94 22.88
CA LYS A 311 1.14 -13.13 23.40
C LYS A 311 1.06 -14.25 22.36
N SER A 312 0.85 -13.92 21.09
CA SER A 312 0.88 -14.88 19.97
C SER A 312 2.27 -15.51 19.82
N LEU A 313 3.33 -14.69 19.81
CA LEU A 313 4.72 -15.15 19.75
C LEU A 313 5.08 -16.08 20.92
N LYS A 314 4.67 -15.70 22.14
CA LYS A 314 4.88 -16.54 23.33
C LYS A 314 4.25 -17.92 23.18
N LYS A 315 3.00 -17.99 22.73
CA LYS A 315 2.32 -19.27 22.46
C LYS A 315 3.05 -20.08 21.39
N ALA A 316 3.52 -19.45 20.31
CA ALA A 316 4.26 -20.13 19.25
C ALA A 316 5.60 -20.69 19.74
N ALA A 317 6.30 -19.96 20.61
CA ALA A 317 7.56 -20.38 21.22
C ALA A 317 7.36 -21.56 22.20
N GLU A 318 6.32 -21.51 23.02
CA GLU A 318 5.92 -22.60 23.93
C GLU A 318 5.54 -23.86 23.16
N ALA A 319 4.76 -23.73 22.07
CA ALA A 319 4.37 -24.85 21.22
C ALA A 319 5.55 -25.57 20.55
N ARG A 320 6.67 -24.86 20.32
CA ARG A 320 7.92 -25.46 19.84
C ARG A 320 8.85 -25.96 20.96
N GLY A 321 8.48 -25.83 22.22
CA GLY A 321 9.32 -26.25 23.36
C GLY A 321 10.49 -25.31 23.66
N HIS A 322 10.48 -24.09 23.10
CA HIS A 322 11.55 -23.11 23.24
C HIS A 322 11.02 -21.79 23.80
N SER A 323 10.46 -21.78 25.02
CA SER A 323 9.84 -20.58 25.62
C SER A 323 10.78 -19.37 25.69
N PHE A 324 12.09 -19.56 25.71
CA PHE A 324 13.09 -18.47 25.68
C PHE A 324 13.17 -17.74 24.32
N TRP A 325 12.55 -18.28 23.27
CA TRP A 325 12.36 -17.63 21.96
C TRP A 325 11.15 -16.68 21.93
N ALA A 326 10.40 -16.53 23.03
CA ALA A 326 9.21 -15.67 23.12
C ALA A 326 9.56 -14.15 23.17
N LYS A 327 10.43 -13.68 22.29
CA LYS A 327 10.84 -12.27 22.17
C LYS A 327 11.16 -11.92 20.72
N GLY A 328 11.10 -10.64 20.37
CA GLY A 328 11.68 -10.13 19.11
C GLY A 328 13.21 -10.11 19.16
N PRO A 329 13.90 -10.08 18.01
CA PRO A 329 15.36 -10.05 17.95
C PRO A 329 15.92 -8.77 18.58
N ASP A 330 16.88 -8.92 19.49
CA ASP A 330 17.48 -7.81 20.23
C ASP A 330 18.66 -7.15 19.48
N ASN A 331 19.10 -7.76 18.38
CA ASN A 331 20.25 -7.41 17.58
C ASN A 331 19.92 -7.05 16.11
N ALA A 332 18.66 -6.68 15.87
CA ALA A 332 18.12 -6.28 14.56
C ALA A 332 18.37 -4.81 14.19
N GLY A 333 19.13 -4.06 14.99
CA GLY A 333 19.35 -2.62 14.74
C GLY A 333 18.11 -1.77 15.02
N TYR A 334 18.00 -0.66 14.29
CA TYR A 334 16.90 0.31 14.33
C TYR A 334 16.51 0.73 12.90
N TYR A 335 15.46 1.54 12.74
CA TYR A 335 14.86 1.89 11.43
C TYR A 335 15.87 2.22 10.31
N ASN A 336 16.92 2.99 10.61
CA ASN A 336 17.88 3.50 9.63
C ASN A 336 19.24 2.78 9.67
N SER A 337 19.34 1.63 10.35
CA SER A 337 20.53 0.78 10.25
C SER A 337 20.64 0.21 8.82
N GLN A 338 21.85 -0.19 8.46
CA GLN A 338 22.12 -1.00 7.27
C GLN A 338 22.27 -2.48 7.66
N PRO A 339 22.01 -3.44 6.76
CA PRO A 339 22.04 -4.87 7.11
C PRO A 339 23.36 -5.30 7.77
N HIS A 340 24.49 -4.87 7.20
CA HIS A 340 25.84 -5.22 7.67
C HIS A 340 26.23 -4.62 9.03
N GLU A 341 25.52 -3.59 9.49
CA GLU A 341 25.73 -2.98 10.82
C GLU A 341 25.03 -3.78 11.94
N THR A 342 24.14 -4.70 11.56
CA THR A 342 23.35 -5.48 12.51
C THR A 342 23.84 -6.92 12.56
N ARG A 343 23.88 -7.52 13.75
CA ARG A 343 24.20 -8.95 13.88
C ARG A 343 23.07 -9.85 13.37
N PHE A 344 21.83 -9.35 13.37
CA PHE A 344 20.70 -10.12 12.87
C PHE A 344 20.72 -10.23 11.34
N PHE A 345 20.92 -9.13 10.60
CA PHE A 345 20.78 -9.09 9.13
C PHE A 345 22.08 -9.10 8.34
N CYS A 346 23.26 -9.05 8.98
CA CYS A 346 24.52 -9.16 8.26
C CYS A 346 24.64 -10.52 7.53
N ASP A 347 25.59 -10.62 6.60
CA ASP A 347 25.85 -11.88 5.92
C ASP A 347 26.24 -12.99 6.93
N GLY A 348 25.59 -14.15 6.83
CA GLY A 348 25.67 -15.22 7.83
C GLY A 348 25.09 -14.87 9.22
N GLY A 349 24.29 -13.80 9.33
CA GLY A 349 23.72 -13.31 10.58
C GLY A 349 22.62 -14.17 11.20
N ASP A 350 22.11 -13.72 12.35
CA ASP A 350 21.16 -14.51 13.15
C ASP A 350 19.79 -14.72 12.49
N TYR A 351 19.45 -14.02 11.40
CA TYR A 351 18.24 -14.24 10.60
C TYR A 351 18.11 -15.69 10.10
N ASP A 352 19.23 -16.36 9.82
CA ASP A 352 19.30 -17.77 9.43
C ASP A 352 19.72 -18.72 10.58
N SER A 353 19.69 -18.24 11.82
CA SER A 353 19.81 -19.12 13.00
C SER A 353 18.51 -19.91 13.23
N TYR A 354 18.53 -20.92 14.11
CA TYR A 354 17.30 -21.62 14.53
C TYR A 354 16.24 -20.66 15.09
N TYR A 355 16.67 -19.67 15.87
CA TYR A 355 15.80 -18.64 16.41
C TYR A 355 15.32 -17.67 15.31
N GLY A 356 16.20 -17.23 14.41
CA GLY A 356 15.84 -16.33 13.31
C GLY A 356 14.78 -16.95 12.39
N ARG A 357 15.02 -18.19 11.94
CA ARG A 357 14.04 -18.94 11.15
C ARG A 357 12.72 -19.15 11.88
N PHE A 358 12.77 -19.42 13.19
CA PHE A 358 11.57 -19.50 14.02
C PHE A 358 10.77 -18.19 14.01
N PHE A 359 11.43 -17.08 14.34
CA PHE A 359 10.81 -15.78 14.51
C PHE A 359 10.26 -15.26 13.18
N LEU A 360 11.05 -15.32 12.10
CA LEU A 360 10.64 -14.88 10.76
C LEU A 360 9.51 -15.73 10.19
N SER A 361 9.51 -17.05 10.44
CA SER A 361 8.38 -17.92 10.08
C SER A 361 7.11 -17.52 10.82
N TRP A 362 7.20 -17.23 12.13
CA TRP A 362 6.04 -16.77 12.90
C TRP A 362 5.54 -15.42 12.39
N TYR A 363 6.43 -14.44 12.23
CA TYR A 363 6.09 -13.07 11.85
C TYR A 363 5.43 -13.01 10.46
N SER A 364 6.00 -13.71 9.47
CA SER A 364 5.38 -13.84 8.14
C SER A 364 4.10 -14.67 8.13
N GLN A 365 3.98 -15.70 8.98
CA GLN A 365 2.74 -16.47 9.07
C GLN A 365 1.59 -15.65 9.66
N VAL A 366 1.84 -14.73 10.60
CA VAL A 366 0.80 -13.84 11.13
C VAL A 366 0.22 -12.96 10.00
N LEU A 367 1.06 -12.46 9.09
CA LEU A 367 0.65 -11.71 7.90
C LEU A 367 -0.25 -12.55 6.99
N VAL A 368 0.17 -13.78 6.65
CA VAL A 368 -0.62 -14.70 5.80
C VAL A 368 -1.95 -15.05 6.47
N ASP A 369 -1.93 -15.35 7.77
CA ASP A 369 -3.10 -15.71 8.56
C ASP A 369 -4.11 -14.55 8.68
N HIS A 370 -3.64 -13.31 8.77
CA HIS A 370 -4.49 -12.12 8.75
C HIS A 370 -5.23 -12.01 7.43
N SER A 371 -4.49 -12.04 6.32
CA SER A 371 -5.06 -11.95 4.99
C SER A 371 -6.06 -13.08 4.71
N ASP A 372 -5.74 -14.32 5.11
CA ASP A 372 -6.63 -15.48 4.97
C ASP A 372 -8.00 -15.25 5.62
N ARG A 373 -8.03 -14.63 6.81
CA ARG A 373 -9.27 -14.33 7.53
C ARG A 373 -10.08 -13.23 6.86
N VAL A 374 -9.42 -12.13 6.51
CA VAL A 374 -10.09 -10.95 5.96
C VAL A 374 -10.62 -11.27 4.56
N LEU A 375 -9.83 -11.92 3.70
CA LEU A 375 -10.24 -12.29 2.35
C LEU A 375 -11.34 -13.36 2.34
N SER A 376 -11.33 -14.29 3.29
CA SER A 376 -12.46 -15.23 3.44
C SER A 376 -13.78 -14.51 3.71
N LEU A 377 -13.77 -13.42 4.49
CA LEU A 377 -14.95 -12.61 4.78
C LEU A 377 -15.31 -11.66 3.63
N ALA A 378 -14.30 -11.14 2.92
CA ALA A 378 -14.50 -10.33 1.73
C ALA A 378 -15.20 -11.13 0.63
N ASN A 379 -14.78 -12.37 0.38
CA ASN A 379 -15.44 -13.27 -0.58
C ASN A 379 -16.90 -13.53 -0.22
N LEU A 380 -17.22 -13.64 1.08
CA LEU A 380 -18.61 -13.78 1.52
C LEU A 380 -19.42 -12.49 1.31
N ALA A 381 -18.80 -11.31 1.50
CA ALA A 381 -19.47 -10.02 1.30
C ALA A 381 -19.66 -9.66 -0.19
N PHE A 382 -18.75 -10.10 -1.06
CA PHE A 382 -18.68 -9.70 -2.46
C PHE A 382 -18.82 -10.88 -3.42
N GLU A 383 -19.57 -11.91 -3.05
CA GLU A 383 -19.77 -13.11 -3.86
C GLU A 383 -20.07 -12.76 -5.33
N GLY A 384 -19.27 -13.34 -6.24
CA GLY A 384 -19.37 -13.12 -7.68
C GLY A 384 -18.70 -11.84 -8.21
N THR A 385 -18.02 -11.06 -7.36
CA THR A 385 -17.23 -9.88 -7.76
C THR A 385 -15.74 -10.17 -7.57
N SER A 386 -14.91 -9.73 -8.52
CA SER A 386 -13.45 -9.82 -8.40
C SER A 386 -12.95 -9.06 -7.17
N ILE A 387 -12.08 -9.70 -6.39
CA ILE A 387 -11.38 -9.06 -5.28
C ILE A 387 -9.88 -9.05 -5.53
N ALA A 388 -9.22 -7.99 -5.07
CA ALA A 388 -7.77 -7.84 -5.15
C ALA A 388 -7.16 -7.55 -3.77
N ALA A 389 -5.88 -7.87 -3.61
CA ALA A 389 -5.08 -7.52 -2.46
C ALA A 389 -3.78 -6.86 -2.92
N LYS A 390 -3.45 -5.73 -2.30
CA LYS A 390 -2.26 -4.95 -2.64
C LYS A 390 -1.03 -5.42 -1.86
N LEU A 391 0.08 -5.59 -2.56
CA LEU A 391 1.37 -5.96 -1.98
C LEU A 391 2.41 -4.88 -2.28
N SER A 392 3.21 -4.53 -1.28
CA SER A 392 4.20 -3.45 -1.38
C SER A 392 5.51 -3.90 -2.05
N GLY A 393 6.06 -3.08 -2.94
CA GLY A 393 7.36 -3.31 -3.58
C GLY A 393 8.55 -2.85 -2.72
N ILE A 394 9.01 -3.72 -1.82
CA ILE A 394 10.17 -3.43 -0.94
C ILE A 394 11.48 -3.80 -1.65
N HIS A 395 11.95 -2.90 -2.51
CA HIS A 395 13.06 -3.19 -3.43
C HIS A 395 14.46 -2.90 -2.87
N TRP A 396 14.58 -2.16 -1.77
CA TRP A 396 15.88 -1.86 -1.16
C TRP A 396 16.37 -3.02 -0.28
N TRP A 397 17.68 -3.19 -0.23
CA TRP A 397 18.38 -4.37 0.32
C TRP A 397 18.09 -5.71 -0.35
N TYR A 398 17.34 -5.74 -1.45
CA TYR A 398 17.03 -6.97 -2.18
C TYR A 398 18.29 -7.69 -2.70
N LYS A 399 19.39 -6.97 -2.97
CA LYS A 399 20.67 -7.60 -3.37
C LYS A 399 21.51 -8.11 -2.20
N THR A 400 21.02 -8.06 -0.96
CA THR A 400 21.70 -8.62 0.22
C THR A 400 21.20 -10.02 0.52
N ALA A 401 21.98 -10.88 1.17
CA ALA A 401 21.53 -12.25 1.49
C ALA A 401 20.30 -12.28 2.42
N SER A 402 20.18 -11.30 3.32
CA SER A 402 19.11 -11.25 4.32
C SER A 402 17.83 -10.60 3.82
N HIS A 403 17.86 -9.78 2.77
CA HIS A 403 16.68 -9.03 2.31
C HIS A 403 16.01 -8.24 3.45
N ALA A 404 16.82 -7.53 4.26
CA ALA A 404 16.43 -7.06 5.58
C ALA A 404 15.12 -6.25 5.62
N ALA A 405 14.87 -5.37 4.63
CA ALA A 405 13.65 -4.58 4.57
C ALA A 405 12.40 -5.40 4.27
N GLU A 406 12.51 -6.42 3.41
CA GLU A 406 11.42 -7.39 3.17
C GLU A 406 11.11 -8.15 4.46
N LEU A 407 12.14 -8.61 5.18
CA LEU A 407 11.97 -9.32 6.46
C LEU A 407 11.23 -8.48 7.50
N THR A 408 11.59 -7.20 7.68
CA THR A 408 10.90 -6.31 8.65
C THR A 408 9.48 -5.98 8.21
N ALA A 409 9.22 -5.88 6.90
CA ALA A 409 7.90 -5.68 6.32
C ALA A 409 6.98 -6.92 6.44
N GLY A 410 7.54 -8.10 6.74
CA GLY A 410 6.80 -9.36 6.93
C GLY A 410 6.97 -10.36 5.80
N PHE A 411 7.70 -10.03 4.75
CA PHE A 411 8.01 -10.92 3.64
C PHE A 411 9.25 -11.73 3.99
N TYR A 412 9.08 -13.00 4.34
CA TYR A 412 10.20 -13.87 4.70
C TYR A 412 10.95 -14.35 3.45
N ASN A 413 11.61 -13.44 2.73
CA ASN A 413 12.21 -13.64 1.42
C ASN A 413 13.75 -13.50 1.42
N PRO A 414 14.53 -14.18 2.29
CA PRO A 414 15.98 -14.19 2.15
C PRO A 414 16.37 -14.85 0.82
N SER A 415 17.62 -14.65 0.37
CA SER A 415 18.08 -15.09 -0.96
C SER A 415 17.96 -16.60 -1.25
N ASN A 416 17.74 -17.42 -0.21
CA ASN A 416 17.59 -18.88 -0.29
C ASN A 416 16.13 -19.37 -0.11
N ARG A 417 15.13 -18.48 -0.06
CA ARG A 417 13.72 -18.83 0.15
C ARG A 417 12.79 -17.84 -0.56
N ASP A 418 11.83 -18.36 -1.31
CA ASP A 418 10.74 -17.55 -1.85
C ASP A 418 9.73 -17.17 -0.75
N GLY A 419 9.72 -15.88 -0.39
CA GLY A 419 8.80 -15.30 0.59
C GLY A 419 7.40 -14.98 0.05
N TYR A 420 7.24 -14.91 -1.27
CA TYR A 420 6.02 -14.50 -1.95
C TYR A 420 5.13 -15.68 -2.34
N ALA A 421 5.71 -16.86 -2.60
CA ALA A 421 4.95 -18.07 -2.93
C ALA A 421 3.86 -18.45 -1.90
N PRO A 422 4.08 -18.37 -0.56
CA PRO A 422 3.03 -18.60 0.43
C PRO A 422 1.89 -17.56 0.37
N ILE A 423 2.21 -16.30 0.05
CA ILE A 423 1.21 -15.23 -0.12
C ILE A 423 0.39 -15.51 -1.37
N ALA A 424 1.04 -15.79 -2.50
CA ALA A 424 0.37 -16.14 -3.75
C ALA A 424 -0.56 -17.36 -3.59
N SER A 425 -0.10 -18.39 -2.86
CA SER A 425 -0.93 -19.56 -2.54
C SER A 425 -2.16 -19.22 -1.70
N MET A 426 -2.02 -18.30 -0.73
CA MET A 426 -3.13 -17.81 0.09
C MET A 426 -4.11 -16.98 -0.74
N LEU A 427 -3.62 -16.09 -1.62
CA LEU A 427 -4.48 -15.34 -2.55
C LEU A 427 -5.24 -16.29 -3.49
N LYS A 428 -4.57 -17.33 -3.99
CA LYS A 428 -5.18 -18.36 -4.83
C LYS A 428 -6.33 -19.09 -4.11
N LYS A 429 -6.16 -19.42 -2.83
CA LYS A 429 -7.21 -20.04 -2.00
C LYS A 429 -8.50 -19.21 -1.98
N HIS A 430 -8.39 -17.88 -2.11
CA HIS A 430 -9.50 -16.94 -2.07
C HIS A 430 -9.84 -16.34 -3.43
N GLU A 431 -9.32 -16.89 -4.53
CA GLU A 431 -9.52 -16.37 -5.89
C GLU A 431 -9.23 -14.87 -6.02
N THR A 432 -8.29 -14.38 -5.20
CA THR A 432 -7.96 -12.97 -5.08
C THR A 432 -6.84 -12.62 -6.05
N ALA A 433 -7.02 -11.55 -6.83
CA ALA A 433 -5.98 -10.99 -7.67
C ALA A 433 -4.89 -10.32 -6.84
N LEU A 434 -3.65 -10.38 -7.32
CA LEU A 434 -2.54 -9.63 -6.74
C LEU A 434 -2.48 -8.26 -7.41
N ASN A 435 -2.52 -7.18 -6.63
CA ASN A 435 -2.13 -5.85 -7.12
C ASN A 435 -0.72 -5.52 -6.60
N PHE A 436 0.22 -5.25 -7.51
CA PHE A 436 1.61 -5.00 -7.15
C PHE A 436 2.11 -3.63 -7.64
N THR A 437 2.88 -2.94 -6.81
CA THR A 437 3.47 -1.62 -7.15
C THR A 437 4.86 -1.77 -7.78
N CYS A 438 5.50 -0.65 -8.13
CA CYS A 438 6.90 -0.54 -8.58
C CYS A 438 7.23 -1.04 -10.00
N VAL A 439 6.23 -1.30 -10.85
CA VAL A 439 6.48 -1.76 -12.23
C VAL A 439 7.10 -0.70 -13.15
N GLU A 440 7.11 0.57 -12.74
CA GLU A 440 7.75 1.66 -13.47
C GLU A 440 9.24 1.84 -13.14
N LEU A 441 9.69 1.29 -12.00
CA LEU A 441 11.04 1.52 -11.49
C LEU A 441 12.10 0.73 -12.29
N ARG A 442 13.28 1.34 -12.45
CA ARG A 442 14.45 0.72 -13.08
C ARG A 442 15.54 0.51 -12.05
N THR A 443 16.21 -0.64 -12.13
CA THR A 443 17.33 -0.93 -11.23
C THR A 443 18.45 0.05 -11.46
N LEU A 444 18.76 0.39 -12.72
CA LEU A 444 19.83 1.32 -13.06
C LEU A 444 19.65 2.69 -12.40
N ASP A 445 18.45 3.28 -12.47
CA ASP A 445 18.16 4.58 -11.84
C ASP A 445 18.42 4.53 -10.33
N GLN A 446 18.06 3.42 -9.67
CA GLN A 446 18.35 3.23 -8.24
C GLN A 446 19.86 3.07 -7.95
N HIS A 447 20.63 2.45 -8.84
CA HIS A 447 22.09 2.36 -8.70
C HIS A 447 22.78 3.70 -8.91
N GLU A 448 22.24 4.57 -9.76
CA GLU A 448 22.77 5.92 -9.99
C GLU A 448 22.42 6.87 -8.83
N ASP A 449 21.18 6.83 -8.36
CA ASP A 449 20.69 7.76 -7.32
C ASP A 449 21.06 7.31 -5.89
N PHE A 450 21.00 6.01 -5.60
CA PHE A 450 21.18 5.43 -4.25
C PHE A 450 21.92 4.07 -4.30
N PRO A 451 23.20 4.02 -4.74
CA PRO A 451 23.95 2.76 -4.85
C PRO A 451 24.05 1.98 -3.54
N GLU A 452 24.07 2.69 -2.41
CA GLU A 452 24.09 2.10 -1.06
C GLU A 452 22.83 1.32 -0.71
N ALA A 453 21.69 1.58 -1.38
CA ALA A 453 20.43 0.91 -1.11
C ALA A 453 20.45 -0.57 -1.52
N LEU A 454 21.43 -0.98 -2.35
CA LEU A 454 21.51 -2.35 -2.90
C LEU A 454 20.16 -2.83 -3.46
N ALA A 455 19.47 -1.91 -4.14
CA ALA A 455 18.11 -2.11 -4.61
C ALA A 455 18.06 -2.92 -5.92
N ASP A 456 16.97 -3.65 -6.11
CA ASP A 456 16.66 -4.40 -7.33
C ASP A 456 15.14 -4.48 -7.59
N PRO A 457 14.50 -3.35 -7.96
CA PRO A 457 13.06 -3.35 -8.25
C PRO A 457 12.68 -4.26 -9.41
N GLU A 458 13.54 -4.45 -10.41
CA GLU A 458 13.23 -5.33 -11.55
C GLU A 458 13.28 -6.80 -11.16
N GLY A 459 14.30 -7.22 -10.39
CA GLY A 459 14.36 -8.57 -9.82
C GLY A 459 13.18 -8.88 -8.92
N LEU A 460 12.77 -7.91 -8.10
CA LEU A 460 11.59 -8.02 -7.23
C LEU A 460 10.29 -8.17 -8.04
N VAL A 461 10.04 -7.29 -9.01
CA VAL A 461 8.86 -7.36 -9.89
C VAL A 461 8.82 -8.74 -10.57
N TRP A 462 9.94 -9.19 -11.12
CA TRP A 462 10.02 -10.50 -11.75
C TRP A 462 9.65 -11.64 -10.78
N GLN A 463 10.18 -11.63 -9.55
CA GLN A 463 9.87 -12.67 -8.56
C GLN A 463 8.40 -12.70 -8.19
N VAL A 464 7.84 -11.54 -7.84
CA VAL A 464 6.46 -11.42 -7.35
C VAL A 464 5.44 -11.80 -8.43
N LEU A 465 5.63 -11.32 -9.67
CA LEU A 465 4.69 -11.62 -10.75
C LEU A 465 4.72 -13.12 -11.11
N ASN A 466 5.90 -13.74 -11.13
CA ASN A 466 5.99 -15.18 -11.41
C ASN A 466 5.42 -16.03 -10.27
N ALA A 467 5.64 -15.66 -9.00
CA ALA A 467 5.02 -16.35 -7.88
C ALA A 467 3.48 -16.36 -7.97
N ALA A 468 2.88 -15.27 -8.46
CA ALA A 468 1.44 -15.16 -8.70
C ALA A 468 0.99 -15.96 -9.93
N TRP A 469 1.66 -15.80 -11.08
CA TRP A 469 1.29 -16.49 -12.30
C TRP A 469 1.45 -18.01 -12.22
N ASP A 470 2.46 -18.51 -11.50
CA ASP A 470 2.69 -19.95 -11.33
C ASP A 470 1.57 -20.65 -10.55
N VAL A 471 0.84 -19.91 -9.69
CA VAL A 471 -0.38 -20.41 -9.02
C VAL A 471 -1.67 -20.01 -9.73
N ASN A 472 -1.57 -19.37 -10.90
CA ASN A 472 -2.69 -18.92 -11.73
C ASN A 472 -3.63 -17.96 -11.00
N ILE A 473 -3.09 -16.90 -10.38
CA ILE A 473 -3.90 -15.74 -9.96
C ILE A 473 -3.69 -14.56 -10.92
N PRO A 474 -4.72 -13.73 -11.17
CA PRO A 474 -4.57 -12.50 -11.93
C PRO A 474 -3.60 -11.54 -11.22
N VAL A 475 -2.87 -10.76 -12.02
CA VAL A 475 -1.94 -9.74 -11.53
C VAL A 475 -2.33 -8.40 -12.12
N ALA A 476 -2.73 -7.46 -11.27
CA ALA A 476 -2.85 -6.05 -11.59
C ALA A 476 -1.63 -5.28 -11.09
N SER A 477 -1.45 -4.04 -11.56
CA SER A 477 -0.33 -3.22 -11.10
C SER A 477 -0.61 -1.73 -11.12
N GLU A 478 0.22 -0.99 -10.37
CA GLU A 478 0.21 0.46 -10.26
C GLU A 478 1.64 1.01 -10.31
N ASN A 479 1.80 2.23 -10.80
CA ASN A 479 3.06 2.95 -10.62
C ASN A 479 3.20 3.43 -9.16
N ALA A 480 4.38 3.23 -8.57
CA ALA A 480 4.65 3.69 -7.20
C ALA A 480 4.89 5.21 -7.13
N LEU A 481 5.50 5.80 -8.16
CA LEU A 481 5.81 7.22 -8.26
C LEU A 481 5.12 7.87 -9.48
N PRO A 482 4.78 9.17 -9.43
CA PRO A 482 4.23 9.89 -10.58
C PRO A 482 5.16 9.78 -11.80
N CYS A 483 4.64 9.26 -12.90
CA CYS A 483 5.38 9.10 -14.16
C CYS A 483 4.59 9.75 -15.30
N HIS A 484 5.19 10.74 -15.96
CA HIS A 484 4.56 11.47 -17.06
C HIS A 484 5.33 11.34 -18.37
N ASP A 485 6.52 10.76 -18.33
CA ASP A 485 7.43 10.67 -19.44
C ASP A 485 7.26 9.34 -20.21
N ARG A 486 7.72 9.37 -21.45
CA ARG A 486 7.65 8.25 -22.38
C ARG A 486 8.41 7.02 -21.90
N GLU A 487 9.52 7.21 -21.20
CA GLU A 487 10.41 6.13 -20.81
C GLU A 487 9.80 5.28 -19.69
N GLY A 488 9.20 5.91 -18.68
CA GLY A 488 8.50 5.20 -17.63
C GLY A 488 7.23 4.52 -18.15
N TYR A 489 6.45 5.14 -19.04
CA TYR A 489 5.32 4.45 -19.70
C TYR A 489 5.76 3.23 -20.51
N ASN A 490 6.90 3.30 -21.21
CA ASN A 490 7.44 2.14 -21.93
C ASN A 490 7.85 1.01 -20.96
N LYS A 491 8.44 1.36 -19.81
CA LYS A 491 8.79 0.37 -18.78
C LYS A 491 7.55 -0.33 -18.23
N ILE A 492 6.49 0.43 -17.94
CA ILE A 492 5.20 -0.12 -17.53
C ILE A 492 4.66 -1.07 -18.61
N LEU A 493 4.68 -0.67 -19.88
CA LEU A 493 4.21 -1.51 -21.00
C LEU A 493 4.98 -2.83 -21.13
N GLU A 494 6.29 -2.81 -20.89
CA GLU A 494 7.13 -4.02 -20.94
C GLU A 494 6.74 -5.02 -19.85
N ASN A 495 6.52 -4.53 -18.63
CA ASN A 495 6.07 -5.36 -17.50
C ASN A 495 4.60 -5.77 -17.65
N ALA A 496 3.76 -4.91 -18.23
CA ALA A 496 2.35 -5.19 -18.46
C ALA A 496 2.13 -6.29 -19.50
N LYS A 497 3.01 -6.32 -20.52
CA LYS A 497 2.94 -7.24 -21.65
C LYS A 497 4.33 -7.83 -21.92
N PRO A 498 4.81 -8.74 -21.07
CA PRO A 498 6.12 -9.37 -21.22
C PRO A 498 6.33 -9.92 -22.63
N ARG A 499 7.53 -9.73 -23.17
CA ARG A 499 7.86 -10.16 -24.55
C ARG A 499 8.16 -11.66 -24.55
N ASN A 500 7.58 -12.38 -25.51
CA ASN A 500 7.83 -13.82 -25.72
C ASN A 500 7.58 -14.68 -24.48
N ASP A 501 6.66 -14.27 -23.60
CA ASP A 501 6.22 -15.13 -22.50
C ASP A 501 5.57 -16.40 -23.08
N PRO A 502 6.09 -17.60 -22.76
CA PRO A 502 5.62 -18.84 -23.38
C PRO A 502 4.17 -19.19 -22.98
N ASP A 503 3.71 -18.67 -21.85
CA ASP A 503 2.36 -18.89 -21.32
C ASP A 503 1.41 -17.73 -21.69
N GLY A 504 1.91 -16.71 -22.40
CA GLY A 504 1.14 -15.51 -22.77
C GLY A 504 0.72 -14.67 -21.57
N ARG A 505 1.47 -14.72 -20.46
CA ARG A 505 1.20 -13.98 -19.23
C ARG A 505 1.24 -12.47 -19.50
N HIS A 506 0.32 -11.75 -18.88
CA HIS A 506 0.16 -10.30 -18.96
C HIS A 506 -0.60 -9.81 -17.73
N LEU A 507 -0.55 -8.50 -17.46
CA LEU A 507 -1.36 -7.91 -16.39
C LEU A 507 -2.85 -7.96 -16.73
N SER A 508 -3.68 -8.23 -15.73
CA SER A 508 -5.14 -8.19 -15.85
C SER A 508 -5.71 -6.78 -15.87
N ALA A 509 -5.02 -5.82 -15.27
CA ALA A 509 -5.32 -4.39 -15.28
C ALA A 509 -4.09 -3.57 -14.88
N PHE A 510 -4.09 -2.29 -15.24
CA PHE A 510 -3.13 -1.31 -14.74
C PHE A 510 -3.86 -0.08 -14.21
N THR A 511 -3.50 0.39 -13.01
CA THR A 511 -4.05 1.61 -12.43
C THR A 511 -2.98 2.69 -12.34
N TYR A 512 -3.23 3.81 -13.02
CA TYR A 512 -2.34 4.96 -13.01
C TYR A 512 -2.54 5.82 -11.75
N LEU A 513 -1.45 6.04 -11.01
CA LEU A 513 -1.37 6.88 -9.82
C LEU A 513 -0.75 8.24 -10.19
N ARG A 514 -1.47 9.37 -10.16
CA ARG A 514 -2.89 9.59 -9.84
C ARG A 514 -3.44 10.68 -10.76
N LEU A 515 -4.77 10.79 -10.87
CA LEU A 515 -5.42 11.97 -11.43
C LEU A 515 -4.97 13.22 -10.68
N SER A 516 -4.31 14.12 -11.40
CA SER A 516 -3.75 15.35 -10.85
C SER A 516 -3.73 16.46 -11.91
N PRO A 517 -3.55 17.72 -11.50
CA PRO A 517 -3.31 18.80 -12.45
C PRO A 517 -2.12 18.52 -13.37
N GLY A 518 -1.06 17.89 -12.84
CA GLY A 518 0.13 17.52 -13.61
C GLY A 518 -0.16 16.51 -14.73
N LEU A 519 -1.00 15.50 -14.46
CA LEU A 519 -1.46 14.57 -15.52
C LEU A 519 -2.26 15.30 -16.60
N MET A 520 -3.06 16.29 -16.21
CA MET A 520 -3.95 17.05 -17.11
C MET A 520 -3.23 18.15 -17.91
N GLU A 521 -1.94 18.36 -17.71
CA GLU A 521 -1.14 19.25 -18.57
C GLU A 521 -1.03 18.68 -19.98
N SER A 522 -1.17 19.53 -21.00
CA SER A 522 -1.32 19.10 -22.40
C SER A 522 -0.24 18.13 -22.90
N GLN A 523 1.03 18.34 -22.51
CA GLN A 523 2.14 17.48 -22.94
C GLN A 523 2.12 16.13 -22.24
N ASN A 524 1.85 16.11 -20.92
CA ASN A 524 1.79 14.89 -20.12
C ASN A 524 0.58 14.05 -20.53
N PHE A 525 -0.56 14.71 -20.78
CA PHE A 525 -1.79 14.06 -21.22
C PHE A 525 -1.65 13.44 -22.62
N MET A 526 -0.88 14.07 -23.51
CA MET A 526 -0.59 13.51 -24.84
C MET A 526 0.22 12.21 -24.75
N GLU A 527 1.23 12.14 -23.87
CA GLU A 527 1.98 10.90 -23.62
C GLU A 527 1.12 9.85 -22.90
N PHE A 528 0.24 10.27 -21.98
CA PHE A 528 -0.72 9.38 -21.33
C PHE A 528 -1.71 8.77 -22.35
N GLU A 529 -2.26 9.55 -23.28
CA GLU A 529 -3.13 9.03 -24.34
C GLU A 529 -2.40 8.00 -25.22
N ARG A 530 -1.13 8.27 -25.58
CA ARG A 530 -0.29 7.30 -26.31
C ARG A 530 -0.13 6.00 -25.50
N PHE A 531 0.13 6.12 -24.21
CA PHE A 531 0.27 4.98 -23.30
C PHE A 531 -1.03 4.15 -23.22
N VAL A 532 -2.18 4.81 -23.07
CA VAL A 532 -3.51 4.16 -23.05
C VAL A 532 -3.74 3.35 -24.33
N ARG A 533 -3.51 3.96 -25.50
CA ARG A 533 -3.64 3.25 -26.79
C ARG A 533 -2.76 2.01 -26.87
N ARG A 534 -1.52 2.06 -26.36
CA ARG A 534 -0.57 0.93 -26.37
C ARG A 534 -0.99 -0.22 -25.45
N MET A 535 -1.66 0.08 -24.34
CA MET A 535 -2.24 -0.92 -23.45
C MET A 535 -3.45 -1.63 -24.09
N HIS A 536 -4.19 -0.93 -24.95
CA HIS A 536 -5.40 -1.44 -25.58
C HIS A 536 -5.19 -2.19 -26.91
N VAL A 537 -4.04 -2.08 -27.57
CA VAL A 537 -3.85 -2.61 -28.93
C VAL A 537 -4.27 -4.08 -29.03
N ARG A 538 -5.39 -4.33 -29.72
CA ARG A 538 -5.80 -5.64 -30.25
C ARG A 538 -5.71 -5.59 -31.77
N GLN A 539 -5.55 -6.76 -32.40
CA GLN A 539 -5.31 -6.92 -33.84
C GLN A 539 -6.37 -6.28 -34.78
N SER A 540 -7.50 -5.76 -34.27
CA SER A 540 -8.62 -5.23 -35.05
C SER A 540 -8.50 -3.77 -35.51
N ASP A 541 -7.52 -3.01 -35.01
CA ASP A 541 -7.45 -1.55 -35.25
C ASP A 541 -6.65 -1.16 -36.52
N LEU A 542 -6.24 -2.14 -37.34
CA LEU A 542 -5.49 -1.92 -38.59
C LEU A 542 -6.30 -2.22 -39.87
N GLN A 543 -7.63 -2.37 -39.78
CA GLN A 543 -8.49 -2.62 -40.96
C GLN A 543 -9.70 -1.68 -41.10
N LYS A 544 -9.65 -0.44 -40.60
CA LYS A 544 -10.65 0.57 -40.98
C LYS A 544 -10.01 1.89 -41.40
#